data_AF-Q2TIJ1-F1
#
_entry.id   AF-Q2TIJ1-F1
#
_cell.length_a   1.000
_cell.length_b   1.000
_cell.length_c   1.000
_cell.angle_alpha   90.00
_cell.angle_beta   90.00
_cell.angle_gamma   90.00
#
_symmetry.space_group_name_H-M   'P 1'
#
loop_
_entity.id
_entity.type
_entity.pdbx_description
1 polymer ?
#
loop_
_entity_poly.entity_id
_entity_poly.type
_entity_poly.pdbx_seq_one_letter_code
_entity_poly.pdbx_strand_id
1 'polypeptide(L)' 'GLEIADALVSSGAVDILVVDSVAALVPRAEIEGEMGDAHVGLQARLMSQALRKLSRTLNKTKTIALFI' A
#
# COMPACT_ATOMS: atom_id res chain seq x y z
N GLY A 1 -6.15 0.14 -2.08
CA GLY A 1 -4.96 -0.71 -1.93
C GLY A 1 -4.49 -0.73 -0.49
N LEU A 2 -3.96 0.39 0.01
CA LEU A 2 -3.48 0.51 1.40
C LEU A 2 -4.46 1.28 2.31
N GLU A 3 -5.78 1.23 2.06
CA GLU A 3 -6.74 1.99 2.87
C GLU A 3 -6.73 1.58 4.35
N ILE A 4 -6.61 0.28 4.64
CA ILE A 4 -6.56 -0.24 6.01
C ILE A 4 -5.28 0.24 6.70
N ALA A 5 -4.14 0.16 6.02
CA ALA A 5 -2.88 0.69 6.54
C ALA A 5 -2.99 2.18 6.87
N ASP A 6 -3.59 2.98 6.00
CA ASP A 6 -3.79 4.42 6.22
C ASP A 6 -4.71 4.68 7.42
N ALA A 7 -5.78 3.90 7.59
CA ALA A 7 -6.67 4.01 8.74
C ALA A 7 -5.97 3.65 10.06
N LEU A 8 -5.20 2.56 10.08
CA LEU A 8 -4.44 2.12 11.25
C LEU A 8 -3.39 3.16 11.66
N VAL A 9 -2.61 3.66 10.70
CA VAL A 9 -1.61 4.69 10.95
C VAL A 9 -2.29 5.98 11.41
N SER A 10 -3.38 6.40 10.77
CA SER A 10 -4.12 7.62 11.14
C SER A 10 -4.73 7.58 12.54
N SER A 11 -4.98 6.39 13.08
CA SER A 11 -5.49 6.24 14.45
C SER A 11 -4.45 6.65 15.51
N GLY A 12 -3.16 6.64 15.16
CA GLY A 12 -2.06 6.87 16.11
C GLY A 12 -1.87 5.76 17.15
N ALA A 13 -2.61 4.65 17.04
CA ALA A 13 -2.54 3.53 18.00
C ALA A 13 -1.48 2.47 17.64
N VAL A 14 -0.74 2.67 16.56
CA VAL A 14 0.19 1.68 16.00
C VAL A 14 1.59 2.30 15.85
N ASP A 15 2.59 1.69 16.49
CA ASP A 15 3.99 2.09 16.36
C ASP A 15 4.69 1.42 15.16
N ILE A 16 4.29 0.19 14.83
CA ILE A 16 4.88 -0.60 13.73
C ILE A 16 3.76 -1.26 12.93
N LEU A 17 3.79 -1.05 11.61
CA LEU A 17 2.94 -1.71 10.62
C LEU A 17 3.81 -2.56 9.70
N VAL A 18 3.48 -3.85 9.56
CA VAL A 18 4.13 -4.74 8.60
C VAL A 18 3.13 -5.14 7.52
N VAL A 19 3.52 -5.02 6.26
CA VAL A 19 2.77 -5.47 5.09
C VAL A 19 3.56 -6.59 4.43
N ASP A 20 3.07 -7.82 4.59
CA ASP A 20 3.64 -9.03 4.01
C ASP A 20 2.60 -9.69 3.08
N SER A 21 2.75 -9.65 1.74
CA SER A 21 3.81 -9.01 0.94
C SER A 21 3.27 -8.00 -0.07
N VAL A 22 4.15 -7.14 -0.59
CA VAL A 22 3.84 -6.15 -1.63
C VAL A 22 3.38 -6.82 -2.92
N ALA A 23 3.87 -8.03 -3.21
CA ALA A 23 3.45 -8.81 -4.37
C ALA A 23 1.95 -9.20 -4.32
N ALA A 24 1.38 -9.33 -3.11
CA ALA A 24 -0.03 -9.63 -2.92
C ALA A 24 -0.94 -8.39 -3.07
N LEU A 25 -0.37 -7.17 -3.15
CA LEU A 25 -1.13 -5.93 -3.38
C LEU A 25 -1.47 -5.77 -4.87
N VAL A 26 -2.28 -6.69 -5.38
CA VAL A 26 -2.69 -6.76 -6.78
C VAL A 26 -3.69 -5.64 -7.09
N PRO A 27 -3.43 -4.79 -8.09
CA PRO A 27 -4.39 -3.78 -8.50
C PRO A 27 -5.69 -4.40 -9.01
N ARG A 28 -6.81 -3.71 -8.76
CA ARG A 28 -8.14 -4.20 -9.14
C ARG A 28 -8.28 -4.51 -10.64
N ALA A 29 -7.66 -3.71 -11.51
CA ALA A 29 -7.69 -3.97 -12.96
C ALA A 29 -6.96 -5.28 -13.35
N GLU A 30 -5.97 -5.72 -12.58
CA GLU A 30 -5.30 -7.01 -12.81
C GLU A 30 -6.14 -8.18 -12.27
N ILE A 31 -6.94 -7.95 -11.21
CA ILE A 31 -7.91 -8.95 -10.69
C ILE A 31 -9.10 -9.12 -11.65
N GLU A 32 -9.55 -8.04 -12.28
CA GLU A 32 -10.71 -8.03 -13.19
C GLU A 32 -10.33 -8.38 -14.65
N GLY A 33 -9.03 -8.39 -14.99
CA GLY A 33 -8.52 -8.74 -16.31
C GLY A 33 -8.29 -10.25 -16.51
N GLU A 34 -7.82 -10.63 -17.69
CA GLU A 34 -7.45 -12.02 -17.98
C GLU A 34 -5.96 -12.30 -17.70
N MET A 35 -5.66 -13.56 -17.38
CA MET A 35 -4.28 -13.99 -17.17
C MET A 35 -3.51 -13.91 -18.49
N GLY A 36 -2.48 -13.05 -18.53
CA GLY A 36 -1.69 -12.77 -19.73
C GLY A 36 -1.89 -11.36 -20.29
N ASP A 37 -2.87 -10.62 -19.78
CA ASP A 37 -3.08 -9.22 -20.15
C ASP A 37 -1.92 -8.33 -19.66
N ALA A 38 -1.49 -7.43 -20.55
CA ALA A 38 -0.38 -6.52 -20.28
C ALA A 38 -0.82 -5.37 -19.36
N HIS A 39 -0.52 -5.48 -18.06
CA HIS A 39 -0.76 -4.44 -17.06
C HIS A 39 0.54 -3.71 -16.66
N VAL A 40 1.17 -3.05 -17.63
CA VAL A 40 2.53 -2.49 -17.47
C VAL A 40 2.58 -1.41 -16.38
N GLY A 41 3.39 -1.66 -15.34
CA GLY A 41 3.71 -0.70 -14.29
C GLY A 41 2.55 -0.31 -13.38
N LEU A 42 1.44 -1.07 -13.40
CA LEU A 42 0.23 -0.74 -12.65
C LEU A 42 0.48 -0.79 -11.14
N GLN A 43 1.15 -1.84 -10.66
CA GLN A 43 1.54 -2.03 -9.27
C GLN A 43 2.48 -0.91 -8.77
N ALA A 44 3.50 -0.55 -9.55
CA ALA A 44 4.43 0.53 -9.22
C ALA A 44 3.75 1.90 -9.09
N ARG A 45 2.77 2.19 -9.97
CA ARG A 45 1.97 3.42 -9.92
C ARG A 45 1.05 3.45 -8.70
N LEU A 46 0.37 2.34 -8.41
CA LEU A 46 -0.48 2.20 -7.23
C LEU A 46 0.33 2.42 -5.95
N MET A 47 1.50 1.76 -5.83
CA MET A 47 2.38 1.92 -4.68
C MET A 47 2.92 3.34 -4.55
N SER A 48 3.38 3.95 -5.65
CA SER A 48 3.88 5.34 -5.62
C SER A 48 2.82 6.33 -5.14
N GLN A 49 1.55 6.13 -5.52
CA GLN A 49 0.44 6.96 -5.04
C GLN A 49 0.12 6.69 -3.57
N ALA A 50 0.02 5.42 -3.19
CA ALA A 50 -0.31 5.01 -1.83
C ALA A 50 0.76 5.45 -0.82
N LEU A 51 2.04 5.21 -1.13
CA LEU A 51 3.17 5.60 -0.28
C LEU A 51 3.28 7.12 -0.15
N ARG A 52 3.03 7.89 -1.22
CA ARG A 52 3.01 9.36 -1.13
C ARG A 52 1.96 9.87 -0.14
N LYS A 53 0.79 9.23 -0.10
CA LYS A 53 -0.25 9.55 0.90
C LYS A 53 0.17 9.11 2.30
N LEU A 54 0.61 7.86 2.43
CA LEU A 54 0.93 7.22 3.70
C LEU A 54 2.14 7.86 4.41
N SER A 55 3.16 8.27 3.66
CA SER A 55 4.39 8.89 4.19
C SER A 55 4.12 10.11 5.07
N ARG A 56 3.12 10.93 4.69
CA ARG A 56 2.73 12.10 5.50
C ARG A 56 2.13 11.68 6.84
N THR A 57 1.30 10.64 6.85
CA THR A 57 0.64 10.15 8.05
C THR A 57 1.64 9.44 8.97
N LEU A 58 2.50 8.58 8.42
CA LEU A 58 3.55 7.87 9.15
C LEU A 58 4.45 8.82 9.95
N ASN A 59 4.89 9.92 9.33
CA ASN A 59 5.73 10.90 10.00
C ASN A 59 5.00 11.59 11.17
N LYS A 60 3.71 11.92 11.01
CA LYS A 60 2.92 12.57 12.06
C LYS A 60 2.69 11.66 13.26
N THR A 61 2.45 10.38 13.02
CA THR A 61 2.13 9.40 14.07
C THR A 61 3.36 8.67 14.60
N LYS A 62 4.53 8.92 14.03
CA LYS A 62 5.80 8.24 14.34
C LYS A 62 5.72 6.71 14.16
N THR A 63 4.85 6.27 13.25
CA THR A 63 4.68 4.86 12.93
C THR A 63 5.72 4.43 11.89
N ILE A 64 6.35 3.28 12.09
CA ILE A 64 7.23 2.62 11.12
C ILE A 64 6.39 1.70 10.23
N ALA A 65 6.54 1.81 8.91
CA ALA A 65 5.96 0.86 7.96
C ALA A 65 7.06 -0.01 7.33
N LEU A 66 6.89 -1.33 7.41
CA LEU A 66 7.77 -2.33 6.81
C LEU A 66 7.00 -3.07 5.71
N PHE A 67 7.61 -3.20 4.53
CA PHE A 67 7.04 -3.86 3.37
C PHE A 67 7.95 -5.03 2.99
N ILE A 68 7.37 -6.23 2.85
CA ILE A 68 8.05 -7.47 2.47
C ILE A 68 7.72 -7.82 1.03
#